data_AF-A0A7V5VY74-F1
#
_entry.id   AF-A0A7V5VY74-F1
#
_cell.length_a   1.000
_cell.length_b   1.000
_cell.length_c   1.000
_cell.angle_alpha   90.00
_cell.angle_beta   90.00
_cell.angle_gamma   90.00
#
_symmetry.space_group_name_H-M   'P 1'
#
loop_
_entity.id
_entity.type
_entity.pdbx_description
1 polymer ?
#
loop_
_entity_poly.entity_id
_entity_poly.type
_entity_poly.pdbx_seq_one_letter_code
_entity_poly.pdbx_strand_id
1 'polypeptide(L)'
;MRILIGYIFLIIFLILLIILITFVPEESILLISKVNLPIHNIFGSFGANLASILSIIYGYYGSFILCFGFFVLGVNILSGYKIGRILIKTLLFFIASISLSTVIASLEYNLESYNIGLAGIAIYNTLKELVPRYLVTLFFSTIFLLSLSSTVKFLRKILLLPFYSLKLAYNYFYNSISKNNKEHGLINNNEIFIENNKKLKDKNSENLEYRNEDNLTHEENSLFNTEKPDFLNSNVNSNEIKNEGSSENIFINNEPEWLRKLEFKNSILNELHKKFESEEDNKIQNKQVLEENLINNEKVGNNIKNNIKYNIEENTGNLNLDKNEKKYDEDNNKLEEENEERSLEEEKYSDIILEKSGEELEKDKDINNIAQENEEKIDYIFPKPEILEQGYDNYSINDEVQEIEKTIKIIETSFESFKIPIKVSGYSRGPSITRYEIVPPTGLKIKNIVNLTDDLALNLGNKNIRIVAPIGNRSIIGIEVPNKFRKSVVLRDILESNEYKNSKAILPLILGKDIAGNTLIEDLTEMPHLLIAGTTGSGKSVYVNALIGGIVFKKTHYEVKFIFIDPKMVELELYNNIPHLLTPVITNPEEAIAVLDWASNEMDRRYKILS
;
A
#
# COMPACT_ATOMS: atom_id res chain seq x y z
N MET A 1 33.79 4.17 -2.98
CA MET A 1 32.46 4.07 -3.62
C MET A 1 31.70 2.80 -3.21
N ARG A 2 32.25 1.59 -3.40
CA ARG A 2 31.59 0.31 -3.06
C ARG A 2 31.10 0.20 -1.60
N ILE A 3 31.94 0.58 -0.63
CA ILE A 3 31.61 0.53 0.80
C ILE A 3 30.42 1.46 1.12
N LEU A 4 30.45 2.68 0.59
CA LEU A 4 29.37 3.66 0.73
C LEU A 4 28.04 3.13 0.18
N ILE A 5 28.05 2.53 -1.02
CA ILE A 5 26.86 1.92 -1.63
C ILE A 5 26.30 0.80 -0.75
N GLY A 6 27.17 -0.03 -0.17
CA GLY A 6 26.75 -1.11 0.73
C GLY A 6 26.02 -0.59 1.97
N TYR A 7 26.53 0.45 2.62
CA TYR A 7 25.87 1.10 3.75
C TYR A 7 24.55 1.78 3.37
N ILE A 8 24.47 2.40 2.19
CA ILE A 8 23.22 2.99 1.69
C ILE A 8 22.11 1.94 1.63
N PHE A 9 22.39 0.75 1.08
CA PHE A 9 21.38 -0.32 1.01
C PHE A 9 20.99 -0.88 2.38
N LEU A 10 21.89 -0.90 3.36
CA LEU A 10 21.55 -1.25 4.75
C LEU A 10 20.66 -0.21 5.41
N ILE A 11 20.89 1.08 5.14
CA ILE A 11 20.02 2.17 5.62
C ILE A 11 18.64 2.08 4.98
N ILE A 12 18.57 1.84 3.66
CA ILE A 12 17.32 1.63 2.93
C ILE A 12 16.54 0.45 3.53
N PHE A 13 17.21 -0.67 3.81
CA PHE A 13 16.61 -1.82 4.48
C PHE A 13 15.99 -1.42 5.84
N LEU A 14 16.75 -0.72 6.69
CA LEU A 14 16.26 -0.32 8.01
C LEU A 14 15.03 0.61 7.91
N ILE A 15 15.06 1.57 6.98
CA ILE A 15 13.95 2.48 6.72
C ILE A 15 12.71 1.69 6.25
N LEU A 16 12.87 0.82 5.25
CA LEU A 16 11.76 0.00 4.73
C LEU A 16 11.20 -0.96 5.77
N LEU A 17 12.06 -1.53 6.63
CA LEU A 17 11.64 -2.41 7.71
C LEU A 17 10.78 -1.66 8.73
N ILE A 18 11.19 -0.46 9.14
CA ILE A 18 10.40 0.37 10.07
C ILE A 18 9.08 0.79 9.41
N ILE A 19 9.11 1.17 8.13
CA ILE A 19 7.91 1.52 7.36
C ILE A 19 6.91 0.36 7.35
N LEU A 20 7.36 -0.87 7.13
CA LEU A 20 6.50 -2.06 7.08
C LEU A 20 6.02 -2.52 8.47
N ILE A 21 6.87 -2.46 9.51
CA ILE A 21 6.47 -2.82 10.89
C ILE A 21 5.42 -1.86 11.45
N THR A 22 5.53 -0.58 11.09
CA THR A 22 4.61 0.49 11.54
C THR A 22 3.46 0.68 10.56
N PHE A 23 3.24 -0.26 9.65
CA PHE A 23 2.18 -0.20 8.67
C PHE A 23 0.88 -0.72 9.27
N VAL A 24 -0.13 0.15 9.30
CA VAL A 24 -1.52 -0.21 9.56
C VAL A 24 -2.29 -0.03 8.25
N PRO A 25 -2.86 -1.11 7.67
CA PRO A 25 -3.53 -1.06 6.36
C PRO A 25 -4.63 0.00 6.28
N GLU A 26 -5.36 0.19 7.38
CA GLU A 26 -6.50 1.09 7.50
C GLU A 26 -6.14 2.57 7.36
N GLU A 27 -4.87 2.93 7.57
CA GLU A 27 -4.39 4.31 7.50
C GLU A 27 -3.98 4.75 6.10
N SER A 28 -3.87 3.81 5.15
CA SER A 28 -3.39 4.14 3.82
C SER A 28 -4.53 4.62 2.92
N ILE A 29 -4.32 5.81 2.34
CA ILE A 29 -5.24 6.45 1.38
C ILE A 29 -5.49 5.55 0.15
N LEU A 30 -4.53 4.66 -0.15
CA LEU A 30 -4.55 3.76 -1.30
C LEU A 30 -5.39 2.50 -1.06
N LEU A 31 -5.60 2.07 0.19
CA LEU A 31 -6.42 0.90 0.54
C LEU A 31 -7.82 1.29 1.04
N ILE A 32 -7.97 2.43 1.74
CA ILE A 32 -9.28 2.87 2.27
C ILE A 32 -9.55 4.34 1.91
N SER A 33 -10.77 4.63 1.44
CA SER A 33 -11.21 5.99 1.11
C SER A 33 -11.62 6.84 2.32
N LYS A 34 -11.26 6.44 3.55
CA LYS A 34 -11.57 7.18 4.78
C LYS A 34 -10.57 8.32 4.93
N VAL A 35 -11.01 9.51 4.56
CA VAL A 35 -10.25 10.76 4.73
C VAL A 35 -10.36 11.16 6.20
N ASN A 36 -9.23 11.25 6.92
CA ASN A 36 -9.04 11.77 8.30
C ASN A 36 -8.68 10.78 9.43
N LEU A 37 -8.14 9.59 9.14
CA LEU A 37 -7.50 8.80 10.20
C LEU A 37 -6.12 9.38 10.56
N PRO A 38 -5.73 9.43 11.85
CA PRO A 38 -4.37 9.77 12.25
C PRO A 38 -3.39 8.74 11.67
N ILE A 39 -2.32 9.21 11.03
CA ILE A 39 -1.30 8.33 10.44
C ILE A 39 -0.29 8.00 11.53
N HIS A 40 -0.25 6.72 11.93
CA HIS A 40 0.64 6.20 12.97
C HIS A 40 1.96 5.66 12.40
N ASN A 41 2.09 5.56 11.07
CA ASN A 41 3.37 5.22 10.44
C ASN A 41 4.46 6.25 10.82
N ILE A 42 5.63 5.77 11.24
CA ILE A 42 6.73 6.63 11.72
C ILE A 42 7.20 7.63 10.65
N PHE A 43 7.06 7.29 9.37
CA PHE A 43 7.41 8.16 8.25
C PHE A 43 6.22 8.93 7.69
N GLY A 44 5.13 9.02 8.45
CA GLY A 44 3.90 9.70 8.07
C GLY A 44 3.25 9.11 6.82
N SER A 45 2.56 9.97 6.06
CA SER A 45 1.81 9.57 4.86
C SER A 45 2.68 8.93 3.78
N PHE A 46 3.94 9.35 3.66
CA PHE A 46 4.87 8.75 2.70
C PHE A 46 5.16 7.29 3.04
N GLY A 47 5.46 6.99 4.31
CA GLY A 47 5.70 5.61 4.76
C GLY A 47 4.47 4.73 4.61
N ALA A 48 3.31 5.22 5.06
CA ALA A 48 2.04 4.50 4.92
C ALA A 48 1.71 4.17 3.46
N ASN A 49 1.88 5.12 2.54
CA ASN A 49 1.64 4.89 1.12
C ASN A 49 2.66 3.92 0.50
N LEU A 50 3.94 4.02 0.87
CA LEU A 50 4.97 3.11 0.35
C LEU A 50 4.74 1.67 0.83
N ALA A 51 4.42 1.47 2.12
CA ALA A 51 4.06 0.17 2.67
C ALA A 51 2.79 -0.40 2.02
N SER A 52 1.79 0.47 1.76
CA SER A 52 0.56 0.11 1.07
C SER A 52 0.82 -0.38 -0.36
N ILE A 53 1.62 0.35 -1.16
CA ILE A 53 1.99 -0.08 -2.52
C ILE A 53 2.71 -1.44 -2.49
N LEU A 54 3.67 -1.61 -1.58
CA LEU A 54 4.41 -2.87 -1.46
C LEU A 54 3.46 -4.02 -1.10
N SER A 55 2.59 -3.82 -0.10
CA SER A 55 1.64 -4.83 0.36
C SER A 55 0.57 -5.16 -0.69
N ILE A 56 0.10 -4.18 -1.44
CA ILE A 56 -0.83 -4.40 -2.57
C ILE A 56 -0.18 -5.28 -3.64
N ILE A 57 1.10 -5.04 -3.98
CA ILE A 57 1.75 -5.78 -5.06
C ILE A 57 2.17 -7.18 -4.60
N TYR A 58 2.87 -7.26 -3.47
CA TYR A 58 3.58 -8.47 -3.02
C TYR A 58 2.93 -9.16 -1.83
N GLY A 59 1.84 -8.62 -1.28
CA GLY A 59 1.28 -9.04 -0.02
C GLY A 59 2.08 -8.50 1.16
N TYR A 60 1.46 -8.45 2.34
CA TYR A 60 2.11 -7.98 3.56
C TYR A 60 3.37 -8.80 3.86
N TYR A 61 3.27 -10.13 3.88
CA TYR A 61 4.42 -11.01 4.15
C TYR A 61 5.46 -11.03 3.02
N GLY A 62 5.02 -10.97 1.76
CA GLY A 62 5.94 -10.88 0.62
C GLY A 62 6.75 -9.59 0.62
N SER A 63 6.19 -8.49 1.11
CA SER A 63 6.88 -7.20 1.25
C SER A 63 8.06 -7.25 2.23
N PHE A 64 7.95 -8.01 3.32
CA PHE A 64 9.08 -8.23 4.24
C PHE A 64 10.23 -9.03 3.61
N ILE A 65 9.91 -10.03 2.79
CA ILE A 65 10.93 -10.81 2.05
C ILE A 65 11.67 -9.92 1.05
N LEU A 66 10.93 -9.09 0.33
CA LEU A 66 11.49 -8.11 -0.58
C LEU A 66 12.45 -7.15 0.16
N CYS A 67 12.00 -6.63 1.31
CA CYS A 67 12.79 -5.76 2.18
C CYS A 67 14.10 -6.44 2.61
N PHE A 68 14.04 -7.69 3.06
CA PHE A 68 15.23 -8.46 3.44
C PHE A 68 16.21 -8.66 2.26
N GLY A 69 15.73 -8.65 1.02
CA GLY A 69 16.58 -8.62 -0.18
C GLY A 69 17.55 -7.44 -0.20
N PHE A 70 17.14 -6.25 0.26
CA PHE A 70 18.01 -5.08 0.36
C PHE A 70 19.08 -5.22 1.44
N PHE A 71 18.78 -5.90 2.56
CA PHE A 71 19.78 -6.25 3.56
C PHE A 71 20.86 -7.16 2.95
N VAL A 72 20.44 -8.23 2.28
CA VAL A 72 21.36 -9.18 1.64
C VAL A 72 22.18 -8.50 0.53
N LEU A 73 21.59 -7.57 -0.22
CA LEU A 73 22.29 -6.72 -1.19
C LEU A 73 23.41 -5.91 -0.52
N GLY A 74 23.06 -5.15 0.52
CA GLY A 74 24.01 -4.28 1.24
C GLY A 74 25.19 -5.08 1.79
N VAL A 75 24.93 -6.18 2.50
CA VAL A 75 26.01 -7.02 3.06
C VAL A 75 26.86 -7.68 1.97
N ASN A 76 26.27 -8.14 0.86
CA ASN A 76 27.05 -8.74 -0.23
C ASN A 76 27.92 -7.71 -0.97
N ILE A 77 27.44 -6.48 -1.12
CA ILE A 77 28.24 -5.37 -1.66
C ILE A 77 29.43 -5.09 -0.73
N LEU A 78 29.21 -5.02 0.59
CA LEU A 78 30.29 -4.84 1.57
C LEU A 78 31.28 -6.01 1.58
N SER A 79 30.79 -7.24 1.43
CA SER A 79 31.58 -8.48 1.52
C SER A 79 32.44 -8.80 0.29
N GLY A 80 32.58 -7.90 -0.68
CA GLY A 80 33.52 -8.13 -1.79
C GLY A 80 33.00 -9.00 -2.96
N TYR A 81 31.76 -9.51 -2.94
CA TYR A 81 31.23 -10.37 -4.00
C TYR A 81 31.23 -9.75 -5.41
N LYS A 82 31.39 -10.59 -6.44
CA LYS A 82 31.28 -10.17 -7.86
C LYS A 82 29.88 -9.64 -8.16
N ILE A 83 29.78 -8.49 -8.84
CA ILE A 83 28.52 -7.75 -9.07
C ILE A 83 27.42 -8.64 -9.69
N GLY A 84 27.76 -9.52 -10.64
CA GLY A 84 26.78 -10.41 -11.28
C GLY A 84 26.16 -11.42 -10.32
N ARG A 85 26.91 -11.92 -9.34
CA ARG A 85 26.38 -12.82 -8.30
C ARG A 85 25.52 -12.08 -7.28
N ILE A 86 25.74 -10.77 -7.11
CA ILE A 86 24.94 -9.92 -6.23
C ILE A 86 23.56 -9.72 -6.85
N LEU A 87 23.50 -9.34 -8.13
CA LEU A 87 22.25 -9.10 -8.86
C LEU A 87 21.34 -10.33 -8.93
N ILE A 88 21.92 -11.51 -9.20
CA ILE A 88 21.16 -12.76 -9.22
C ILE A 88 20.57 -13.05 -7.83
N LYS A 89 21.38 -12.88 -6.77
CA LYS A 89 20.91 -13.12 -5.39
C LYS A 89 19.82 -12.15 -4.96
N THR A 90 19.86 -10.90 -5.41
CA THR A 90 18.77 -9.95 -5.14
C THR A 90 17.51 -10.28 -5.92
N LEU A 91 17.63 -10.72 -7.17
CA LEU A 91 16.49 -11.12 -7.98
C LEU A 91 15.75 -12.32 -7.37
N LEU A 92 16.47 -13.24 -6.72
CA LEU A 92 15.84 -14.36 -6.00
C LEU A 92 14.91 -13.91 -4.88
N PHE A 93 15.12 -12.74 -4.25
CA PHE A 93 14.20 -12.23 -3.23
C PHE A 93 12.91 -11.66 -3.82
N PHE A 94 12.97 -11.09 -5.03
CA PHE A 94 11.75 -10.73 -5.77
C PHE A 94 10.95 -11.99 -6.12
N ILE A 95 11.61 -13.04 -6.60
CA ILE A 95 10.97 -14.32 -6.91
C ILE A 95 10.39 -14.95 -5.64
N ALA A 96 11.13 -14.95 -4.53
CA ALA A 96 10.66 -15.46 -3.25
C ALA A 96 9.42 -14.70 -2.74
N SER A 97 9.41 -13.37 -2.86
CA SER A 97 8.30 -12.51 -2.47
C SER A 97 7.01 -12.85 -3.24
N ILE A 98 7.10 -12.91 -4.58
CA ILE A 98 5.96 -13.30 -5.46
C ILE A 98 5.52 -14.75 -5.20
N SER A 99 6.48 -15.66 -4.97
CA SER A 99 6.16 -17.07 -4.70
C SER A 99 5.42 -17.21 -3.37
N LEU A 100 5.82 -16.49 -2.32
CA LEU A 100 5.09 -16.51 -1.05
C LEU A 100 3.69 -15.92 -1.21
N SER A 101 3.55 -14.79 -1.91
CA SER A 101 2.26 -14.19 -2.24
C SER A 101 1.33 -15.19 -2.95
N THR A 102 1.86 -15.96 -3.90
CA THR A 102 1.10 -17.00 -4.62
C THR A 102 0.73 -18.18 -3.72
N VAL A 103 1.62 -18.60 -2.81
CA VAL A 103 1.34 -19.65 -1.83
C VAL A 103 0.21 -19.21 -0.90
N ILE A 104 0.26 -18.00 -0.37
CA ILE A 104 -0.79 -17.45 0.51
C ILE A 104 -2.12 -17.38 -0.25
N ALA A 105 -2.12 -16.88 -1.50
CA ALA A 105 -3.31 -16.86 -2.36
C ALA A 105 -3.91 -18.26 -2.56
N SER A 106 -3.05 -19.28 -2.63
CA SER A 106 -3.46 -20.66 -2.75
C SER A 106 -3.89 -21.30 -1.43
N LEU A 107 -3.65 -20.71 -0.26
CA LEU A 107 -3.99 -21.28 1.05
C LEU A 107 -5.24 -20.64 1.66
N GLU A 108 -5.46 -19.35 1.45
CA GLU A 108 -6.53 -18.59 2.09
C GLU A 108 -7.36 -17.85 1.04
N TYR A 109 -8.65 -18.20 0.93
CA TYR A 109 -9.57 -17.59 -0.05
C TYR A 109 -10.22 -16.29 0.48
N ASN A 110 -10.23 -16.09 1.81
CA ASN A 110 -11.00 -15.03 2.48
C ASN A 110 -10.14 -13.91 3.10
N LEU A 111 -8.83 -13.87 2.80
CA LEU A 111 -8.00 -12.75 3.28
C LEU A 111 -8.17 -11.52 2.41
N GLU A 112 -8.11 -10.35 3.05
CA GLU A 112 -8.08 -9.06 2.36
C GLU A 112 -6.93 -9.00 1.33
N SER A 113 -7.19 -8.34 0.20
CA SER A 113 -6.28 -8.32 -0.96
C SER A 113 -4.84 -7.84 -0.64
N TYR A 114 -4.66 -7.03 0.41
CA TYR A 114 -3.34 -6.55 0.83
C TYR A 114 -2.50 -7.60 1.56
N ASN A 115 -3.12 -8.60 2.20
CA ASN A 115 -2.39 -9.68 2.87
C ASN A 115 -1.81 -10.66 1.84
N ILE A 116 -2.59 -10.95 0.80
CA ILE A 116 -2.22 -11.88 -0.26
C ILE A 116 -1.29 -11.22 -1.28
N GLY A 117 -1.63 -10.02 -1.76
CA GLY A 117 -0.94 -9.33 -2.85
C GLY A 117 -1.45 -9.69 -4.24
N LEU A 118 -1.58 -8.69 -5.10
CA LEU A 118 -2.08 -8.81 -6.47
C LEU A 118 -1.24 -9.73 -7.34
N ALA A 119 0.09 -9.75 -7.16
CA ALA A 119 0.96 -10.61 -7.96
C ALA A 119 0.64 -12.09 -7.74
N GLY A 120 0.45 -12.50 -6.48
CA GLY A 120 0.07 -13.86 -6.13
C GLY A 120 -1.33 -14.22 -6.57
N ILE A 121 -2.30 -13.33 -6.35
CA ILE A 121 -3.69 -13.51 -6.80
C ILE A 121 -3.74 -13.72 -8.31
N ALA A 122 -3.05 -12.88 -9.09
CA ALA A 122 -3.04 -12.97 -10.55
C ALA A 122 -2.47 -14.31 -11.02
N ILE A 123 -1.35 -14.75 -10.46
CA ILE A 123 -0.72 -16.02 -10.80
C ILE A 123 -1.63 -17.19 -10.41
N TYR A 124 -2.16 -17.19 -9.19
CA TYR A 124 -3.03 -18.27 -8.71
C TYR A 124 -4.32 -18.37 -9.53
N ASN A 125 -5.00 -17.25 -9.79
CA ASN A 125 -6.22 -17.24 -10.60
C ASN A 125 -5.99 -17.68 -12.04
N THR A 126 -4.82 -17.42 -12.61
CA THR A 126 -4.48 -17.90 -13.96
C THR A 126 -4.24 -19.42 -13.96
N LEU A 127 -3.69 -19.97 -12.88
CA LEU A 127 -3.30 -21.39 -12.80
C LEU A 127 -4.38 -22.30 -12.24
N LYS A 128 -5.34 -21.79 -11.44
CA LYS A 128 -6.36 -22.60 -10.78
C LYS A 128 -7.28 -23.35 -11.75
N GLU A 129 -7.46 -22.82 -12.97
CA GLU A 129 -8.23 -23.47 -14.04
C GLU A 129 -7.47 -24.61 -14.74
N LEU A 130 -6.13 -24.57 -14.69
CA LEU A 130 -5.25 -25.50 -15.40
C LEU A 130 -4.71 -26.61 -14.51
N VAL A 131 -4.49 -26.32 -13.22
CA VAL A 131 -3.76 -27.19 -12.30
C VAL A 131 -4.47 -27.23 -10.93
N PRO A 132 -4.62 -28.43 -10.31
CA PRO A 132 -5.15 -28.54 -8.96
C PRO A 132 -4.42 -27.66 -7.94
N ARG A 133 -5.19 -27.06 -7.03
CA ARG A 133 -4.74 -26.11 -5.99
C ARG A 133 -3.47 -26.57 -5.25
N TYR A 134 -3.45 -27.81 -4.77
CA TYR A 134 -2.31 -28.36 -4.00
C TYR A 134 -1.01 -28.43 -4.81
N LEU A 135 -1.07 -28.65 -6.12
CA LEU A 135 0.12 -28.67 -6.98
C LEU A 135 0.67 -27.25 -7.17
N VAL A 136 -0.19 -26.24 -7.29
CA VAL A 136 0.22 -24.84 -7.35
C VAL A 136 0.92 -24.44 -6.05
N THR A 137 0.32 -24.76 -4.89
CA THR A 137 0.93 -24.52 -3.57
C THR A 137 2.28 -25.21 -3.42
N LEU A 138 2.39 -26.48 -3.82
CA LEU A 138 3.64 -27.24 -3.74
C LEU A 138 4.71 -26.64 -4.66
N PHE A 139 4.36 -26.33 -5.90
CA PHE A 139 5.27 -25.74 -6.87
C PHE A 139 5.84 -24.40 -6.38
N PHE A 140 4.98 -23.46 -5.97
CA PHE A 140 5.46 -22.16 -5.50
C PHE A 140 6.14 -22.22 -4.13
N SER A 141 5.77 -23.16 -3.25
CA SER A 141 6.52 -23.46 -2.03
C SER A 141 7.95 -23.93 -2.34
N THR A 142 8.12 -24.79 -3.36
CA THR A 142 9.47 -25.23 -3.76
C THR A 142 10.30 -24.09 -4.34
N ILE A 143 9.71 -23.22 -5.18
CA ILE A 143 10.39 -22.04 -5.73
C ILE A 143 10.78 -21.07 -4.62
N PHE A 144 9.88 -20.83 -3.66
CA PHE A 144 10.15 -19.99 -2.49
C PHE A 144 11.36 -20.51 -1.70
N LEU A 145 11.37 -21.80 -1.35
CA LEU A 145 12.47 -22.43 -0.61
C LEU A 145 13.79 -22.43 -1.40
N LEU A 146 13.74 -22.71 -2.71
CA LEU A 146 14.93 -22.67 -3.59
C LEU A 146 15.51 -21.25 -3.67
N SER A 147 14.64 -20.24 -3.76
CA SER A 147 15.04 -18.84 -3.78
C SER A 147 15.73 -18.44 -2.48
N LEU A 148 15.24 -18.94 -1.34
CA LEU A 148 15.83 -18.73 -0.02
C LEU A 148 17.10 -19.56 0.23
N SER A 149 17.32 -20.67 -0.47
CA SER A 149 18.49 -21.56 -0.27
C SER A 149 19.84 -20.85 -0.43
N SER A 150 19.88 -19.85 -1.32
CA SER A 150 21.07 -19.00 -1.53
C SER A 150 21.49 -18.20 -0.29
N THR A 151 20.54 -17.96 0.62
CA THR A 151 20.70 -17.19 1.86
C THR A 151 21.25 -18.06 2.99
N VAL A 152 20.86 -19.33 3.07
CA VAL A 152 21.27 -20.25 4.16
C VAL A 152 22.79 -20.44 4.17
N LYS A 153 23.41 -20.62 2.98
CA LYS A 153 24.87 -20.72 2.85
C LYS A 153 25.59 -19.42 3.27
N PHE A 154 24.93 -18.28 3.12
CA PHE A 154 25.43 -16.95 3.44
C PHE A 154 25.26 -16.60 4.93
N LEU A 155 24.06 -16.83 5.49
CA LEU A 155 23.79 -16.73 6.93
C LEU A 155 24.74 -17.62 7.73
N ARG A 156 24.98 -18.86 7.28
CA ARG A 156 25.97 -19.75 7.91
C ARG A 156 27.37 -19.13 7.94
N LYS A 157 27.78 -18.39 6.89
CA LYS A 157 29.10 -17.75 6.84
C LYS A 157 29.20 -16.54 7.77
N ILE A 158 28.12 -15.77 7.92
CA ILE A 158 28.03 -14.63 8.85
C ILE A 158 27.98 -15.11 10.30
N LEU A 159 27.15 -16.11 10.58
CA LEU A 159 26.95 -16.65 11.93
C LEU A 159 28.20 -17.39 12.44
N LEU A 160 29.01 -17.96 11.55
CA LEU A 160 30.31 -18.55 11.87
C LEU A 160 31.46 -17.52 11.91
N LEU A 161 31.27 -16.29 11.41
CA LEU A 161 32.29 -15.25 11.41
C LEU A 161 32.88 -14.98 12.82
N PRO A 162 32.06 -14.84 13.90
CA PRO A 162 32.59 -14.71 15.26
C PRO A 162 33.44 -15.92 15.68
N PHE A 163 33.03 -17.14 15.33
CA PHE A 163 33.78 -18.36 15.64
C PHE A 163 35.12 -18.43 14.88
N TYR A 164 35.17 -17.97 13.62
CA TYR A 164 36.41 -17.85 12.87
C TYR A 164 37.36 -16.80 13.47
N SER A 165 36.84 -15.64 13.90
CA SER A 165 37.65 -14.63 14.59
C SER A 165 38.17 -15.11 15.94
N LEU A 166 37.36 -15.86 16.70
CA LEU A 166 37.78 -16.51 17.95
C LEU A 166 38.86 -17.56 17.69
N LYS A 167 38.74 -18.38 16.65
CA LYS A 167 39.76 -19.36 16.26
C LYS A 167 41.07 -18.71 15.82
N LEU A 168 41.00 -17.60 15.08
CA LEU A 168 42.18 -16.81 14.69
C LEU A 168 42.84 -16.15 15.91
N ALA A 169 42.04 -15.56 16.81
CA ALA A 169 42.53 -14.97 18.06
C ALA A 169 43.19 -16.03 18.96
N TYR A 170 42.57 -17.21 19.08
CA TYR A 170 43.13 -18.35 19.79
C TYR A 170 44.46 -18.82 19.16
N ASN A 171 44.51 -18.98 17.83
CA ASN A 171 45.74 -19.38 17.14
C ASN A 171 46.85 -18.32 17.26
N TYR A 172 46.50 -17.04 17.21
CA TYR A 172 47.45 -15.95 17.42
C TYR A 172 48.00 -15.98 18.85
N PHE A 173 47.11 -16.10 19.84
CA PHE A 173 47.47 -16.21 21.25
C PHE A 173 48.34 -17.45 21.53
N TYR A 174 47.96 -18.62 20.99
CA TYR A 174 48.73 -19.86 21.12
C TYR A 174 50.10 -19.75 20.46
N ASN A 175 50.20 -19.17 19.26
CA ASN A 175 51.48 -18.95 18.59
C ASN A 175 52.35 -17.90 19.30
N SER A 176 51.76 -16.87 19.90
CA SER A 176 52.47 -15.92 20.76
C SER A 176 53.02 -16.59 22.02
N ILE A 177 52.24 -17.47 22.67
CA ILE A 177 52.72 -18.26 23.81
C ILE A 177 53.78 -19.28 23.37
N SER A 178 53.61 -19.94 22.23
CA SER A 178 54.58 -20.90 21.69
C SER A 178 55.90 -20.24 21.28
N LYS A 179 55.85 -19.02 20.72
CA LYS A 179 57.04 -18.20 20.46
C LYS A 179 57.73 -17.77 21.76
N ASN A 180 56.97 -17.29 22.75
CA ASN A 180 57.53 -16.94 24.06
C ASN A 180 58.12 -18.16 24.78
N ASN A 181 57.54 -19.36 24.63
CA ASN A 181 58.09 -20.59 25.22
C ASN A 181 59.33 -21.12 24.46
N LYS A 182 59.46 -20.87 23.15
CA LYS A 182 60.70 -21.14 22.40
C LYS A 182 61.79 -20.11 22.71
N GLU A 183 61.45 -18.85 22.92
CA GLU A 183 62.39 -17.82 23.37
C GLU A 183 62.83 -18.07 24.83
N HIS A 184 61.91 -18.40 25.75
CA HIS A 184 62.27 -18.79 27.12
C HIS A 184 63.02 -20.13 27.22
N GLY A 185 62.79 -21.08 26.31
CA GLY A 185 63.54 -22.34 26.24
C GLY A 185 64.96 -22.20 25.68
N LEU A 186 65.22 -21.16 24.87
CA LEU A 186 66.57 -20.80 24.40
C LEU A 186 67.30 -19.90 25.40
N ILE A 187 66.58 -19.06 26.14
CA ILE A 187 67.14 -18.21 27.20
C ILE A 187 67.62 -19.07 28.40
N ASN A 188 66.85 -20.06 28.84
CA ASN A 188 67.24 -20.91 29.97
C ASN A 188 68.45 -21.83 29.68
N ASN A 189 68.64 -22.27 28.44
CA ASN A 189 69.81 -23.11 28.10
C ASN A 189 71.10 -22.29 27.92
N ASN A 190 70.98 -21.02 27.52
CA ASN A 190 72.13 -20.12 27.43
C ASN A 190 72.50 -19.52 28.79
N GLU A 191 71.55 -19.29 29.70
CA GLU A 191 71.84 -18.79 31.06
C GLU A 191 72.60 -19.82 31.92
N ILE A 192 72.28 -21.12 31.81
CA ILE A 192 73.02 -22.20 32.48
C ILE A 192 74.45 -22.35 31.93
N PHE A 193 74.68 -22.04 30.65
CA PHE A 193 76.01 -22.08 30.02
C PHE A 193 76.85 -20.82 30.33
N ILE A 194 76.21 -19.67 30.52
CA ILE A 194 76.85 -18.38 30.82
C ILE A 194 77.21 -18.28 32.31
N GLU A 195 76.41 -18.83 33.22
CA GLU A 195 76.70 -18.81 34.66
C GLU A 195 77.93 -19.67 35.04
N ASN A 196 78.11 -20.81 34.35
CA ASN A 196 79.30 -21.66 34.53
C ASN A 196 80.58 -21.01 33.96
N ASN A 197 80.48 -20.18 32.92
CA ASN A 197 81.62 -19.47 32.33
C ASN A 197 81.91 -18.11 33.01
N LYS A 198 80.93 -17.49 33.67
CA LYS A 198 81.13 -16.26 34.47
C LYS A 198 81.96 -16.50 35.74
N LYS A 199 81.89 -17.69 36.35
CA LYS A 199 82.82 -18.10 37.44
C LYS A 199 84.30 -18.12 37.03
N LEU A 200 84.62 -18.10 35.73
CA LEU A 200 85.99 -18.07 35.24
C LEU A 200 86.45 -16.69 34.73
N LYS A 201 85.52 -15.74 34.52
CA LYS A 201 85.83 -14.40 33.95
C LYS A 201 85.81 -13.24 34.95
N ASP A 202 85.42 -13.46 36.21
CA ASP A 202 85.72 -12.54 37.34
C ASP A 202 87.23 -12.38 37.65
N LYS A 203 88.10 -12.78 36.73
CA LYS A 203 89.55 -12.66 36.84
C LYS A 203 90.19 -11.58 35.97
N ASN A 204 89.52 -11.03 34.95
CA ASN A 204 90.13 -10.05 34.04
C ASN A 204 89.07 -9.02 33.61
N SER A 205 88.90 -7.92 34.36
CA SER A 205 89.48 -6.61 34.03
C SER A 205 88.88 -5.93 32.78
N GLU A 206 88.07 -4.92 33.04
CA GLU A 206 88.12 -3.56 32.47
C GLU A 206 88.14 -3.37 30.94
N ASN A 207 87.18 -2.55 30.48
CA ASN A 207 87.22 -1.57 29.37
C ASN A 207 86.37 -1.81 28.08
N LEU A 208 85.52 -0.79 27.84
CA LEU A 208 85.28 -0.03 26.58
C LEU A 208 84.37 -0.57 25.45
N GLU A 209 83.17 0.03 25.36
CA GLU A 209 82.64 0.97 24.34
C GLU A 209 82.82 0.83 22.78
N TYR A 210 81.67 0.98 22.09
CA TYR A 210 81.33 1.67 20.80
C TYR A 210 81.18 0.96 19.41
N ARG A 211 79.96 1.18 18.84
CA ARG A 211 79.55 1.63 17.46
C ARG A 211 79.13 0.68 16.28
N ASN A 212 77.87 0.88 15.84
CA ASN A 212 77.29 1.20 14.49
C ASN A 212 77.01 0.22 13.30
N GLU A 213 75.76 0.37 12.78
CA GLU A 213 75.25 0.58 11.37
C GLU A 213 74.90 -0.55 10.34
N ASP A 214 73.61 -0.52 9.91
CA ASP A 214 72.98 -0.41 8.56
C ASP A 214 72.79 -1.52 7.46
N ASN A 215 71.53 -1.52 6.94
CA ASN A 215 70.98 -1.64 5.55
C ASN A 215 70.57 -2.96 4.80
N LEU A 216 69.23 -3.10 4.57
CA LEU A 216 68.37 -3.26 3.35
C LEU A 216 68.64 -4.22 2.14
N THR A 217 67.63 -5.07 1.75
CA THR A 217 66.80 -5.13 0.49
C THR A 217 66.33 -6.52 -0.06
N HIS A 218 65.05 -6.60 -0.55
CA HIS A 218 64.36 -7.39 -1.66
C HIS A 218 64.52 -8.95 -1.79
N GLU A 219 63.68 -9.82 -2.40
CA GLU A 219 62.44 -9.83 -3.25
C GLU A 219 61.83 -11.28 -3.38
N GLU A 220 60.51 -11.36 -3.71
CA GLU A 220 59.67 -12.28 -4.54
C GLU A 220 59.66 -13.87 -4.62
N ASN A 221 58.39 -14.39 -4.55
CA ASN A 221 57.63 -15.35 -5.42
C ASN A 221 57.78 -16.92 -5.49
N SER A 222 56.68 -17.59 -5.05
CA SER A 222 55.80 -18.56 -5.79
C SER A 222 55.93 -20.11 -5.75
N LEU A 223 54.75 -20.76 -5.53
CA LEU A 223 54.10 -21.91 -6.23
C LEU A 223 54.17 -23.41 -5.75
N PHE A 224 52.98 -24.07 -5.88
CA PHE A 224 52.55 -25.52 -5.84
C PHE A 224 52.28 -26.22 -4.47
N ASN A 225 51.03 -26.62 -4.12
CA ASN A 225 50.27 -27.90 -4.37
C ASN A 225 50.97 -29.15 -3.76
N THR A 226 50.36 -30.12 -3.04
CA THR A 226 49.04 -30.82 -3.10
C THR A 226 48.78 -31.66 -1.82
N GLU A 227 47.50 -32.06 -1.63
CA GLU A 227 46.96 -33.34 -1.07
C GLU A 227 46.94 -33.76 0.44
N LYS A 228 45.83 -34.45 0.77
CA LYS A 228 45.27 -35.04 2.03
C LYS A 228 45.79 -36.49 2.27
N PRO A 229 45.32 -37.34 3.25
CA PRO A 229 44.42 -37.20 4.44
C PRO A 229 45.09 -37.77 5.74
N ASP A 230 44.50 -37.87 6.94
CA ASP A 230 43.61 -38.97 7.41
C ASP A 230 43.09 -38.80 8.85
N PHE A 231 42.03 -39.56 9.15
CA PHE A 231 41.20 -39.65 10.36
C PHE A 231 41.92 -40.01 11.68
N LEU A 232 41.45 -39.49 12.82
CA LEU A 232 40.78 -40.25 13.90
C LEU A 232 40.43 -39.39 15.14
N ASN A 233 39.32 -39.78 15.77
CA ASN A 233 38.63 -39.21 16.93
C ASN A 233 39.42 -39.27 18.25
N SER A 234 39.08 -38.38 19.20
CA SER A 234 38.51 -38.80 20.49
C SER A 234 38.03 -37.60 21.34
N ASN A 235 36.78 -37.70 21.79
CA ASN A 235 36.12 -36.88 22.80
C ASN A 235 36.80 -36.99 24.18
N VAL A 236 36.58 -36.01 25.07
CA VAL A 236 35.87 -36.15 26.37
C VAL A 236 35.88 -34.82 27.15
N ASN A 237 34.77 -34.64 27.88
CA ASN A 237 34.27 -33.47 28.60
C ASN A 237 35.07 -32.97 29.83
N SER A 238 34.68 -31.75 30.17
CA SER A 238 34.86 -30.91 31.36
C SER A 238 34.66 -31.51 32.75
N ASN A 239 35.31 -30.86 33.72
CA ASN A 239 34.90 -30.47 35.10
C ASN A 239 36.19 -30.14 35.88
N GLU A 240 36.33 -29.30 36.91
CA GLU A 240 35.54 -28.36 37.69
C GLU A 240 36.56 -27.65 38.64
N ILE A 241 36.33 -26.37 38.95
CA ILE A 241 36.42 -25.70 40.28
C ILE A 241 37.69 -25.92 41.17
N LYS A 242 38.36 -24.82 41.58
CA LYS A 242 38.50 -24.31 42.98
C LYS A 242 39.58 -23.22 43.13
N ASN A 243 39.18 -22.12 43.77
CA ASN A 243 40.03 -21.09 44.37
C ASN A 243 40.04 -21.28 45.90
N GLU A 244 41.17 -20.99 46.54
CA GLU A 244 41.29 -20.58 47.95
C GLU A 244 41.96 -19.20 48.02
N GLY A 245 41.49 -18.33 48.94
CA GLY A 245 42.06 -17.01 49.26
C GLY A 245 43.37 -17.11 50.06
N SER A 246 44.02 -16.08 50.58
CA SER A 246 43.74 -14.64 50.78
C SER A 246 45.00 -14.01 51.39
N SER A 247 45.35 -12.75 51.08
CA SER A 247 45.81 -11.73 52.06
C SER A 247 46.21 -10.41 51.38
N GLU A 248 45.83 -9.32 52.02
CA GLU A 248 45.74 -7.93 51.56
C GLU A 248 47.04 -7.12 51.69
N ASN A 249 47.14 -6.01 50.96
CA ASN A 249 47.59 -4.73 51.51
C ASN A 249 47.12 -3.52 50.68
N ILE A 250 46.87 -2.44 51.42
CA ILE A 250 46.07 -1.22 51.18
C ILE A 250 46.74 -0.19 50.24
N PHE A 251 45.97 0.56 49.42
CA PHE A 251 46.02 2.04 49.30
C PHE A 251 44.96 2.65 48.32
N ILE A 252 44.14 3.54 48.89
CA ILE A 252 43.48 4.78 48.39
C ILE A 252 42.38 4.72 47.31
N ASN A 253 41.20 5.09 47.79
CA ASN A 253 39.95 5.42 47.10
C ASN A 253 40.07 6.62 46.14
N ASN A 254 39.60 6.42 44.91
CA ASN A 254 38.90 7.42 44.12
C ASN A 254 37.76 6.70 43.39
N GLU A 255 36.55 6.72 43.95
CA GLU A 255 35.38 6.17 43.27
C GLU A 255 35.03 7.03 42.04
N PRO A 256 34.91 6.41 40.85
CA PRO A 256 34.63 7.11 39.61
C PRO A 256 33.17 7.60 39.50
N GLU A 257 33.00 8.73 38.80
CA GLU A 257 31.76 9.51 38.64
C GLU A 257 30.53 8.72 38.12
N TRP A 258 30.73 7.55 37.53
CA TRP A 258 29.63 6.70 37.05
C TRP A 258 28.87 5.98 38.16
N LEU A 259 29.46 5.78 39.34
CA LEU A 259 28.80 5.15 40.50
C LEU A 259 27.78 6.09 41.18
N ARG A 260 28.09 7.38 41.32
CA ARG A 260 27.13 8.40 41.82
C ARG A 260 25.93 8.61 40.89
N LYS A 261 26.11 8.44 39.57
CA LYS A 261 25.03 8.51 38.57
C LYS A 261 24.08 7.31 38.62
N LEU A 262 24.55 6.15 39.08
CA LEU A 262 23.76 4.92 39.19
C LEU A 262 22.85 4.91 40.41
N GLU A 263 23.31 5.44 41.55
CA GLU A 263 22.49 5.58 42.77
C GLU A 263 21.37 6.63 42.58
N PHE A 264 21.64 7.74 41.89
CA PHE A 264 20.62 8.74 41.55
C PHE A 264 19.56 8.18 40.58
N LYS A 265 19.97 7.36 39.61
CA LYS A 265 19.05 6.71 38.65
C LYS A 265 18.15 5.67 39.33
N ASN A 266 18.68 4.93 40.31
CA ASN A 266 17.90 3.94 41.07
C ASN A 266 16.93 4.59 42.07
N SER A 267 17.27 5.77 42.62
CA SER A 267 16.36 6.55 43.46
C SER A 267 15.12 7.04 42.67
N ILE A 268 15.33 7.58 41.46
CA ILE A 268 14.25 8.04 40.57
C ILE A 268 13.39 6.87 40.06
N LEU A 269 14.00 5.71 39.76
CA LEU A 269 13.26 4.52 39.34
C LEU A 269 12.32 4.00 40.44
N ASN A 270 12.75 4.04 41.70
CA ASN A 270 11.93 3.60 42.84
C ASN A 270 10.81 4.59 43.18
N GLU A 271 11.01 5.90 42.95
CA GLU A 271 9.98 6.91 43.10
C GLU A 271 8.93 6.85 41.98
N LEU A 272 9.35 6.52 40.76
CA LEU A 272 8.46 6.29 39.63
C LEU A 272 7.66 4.99 39.79
N HIS A 273 8.28 3.89 40.24
CA HIS A 273 7.57 2.63 40.51
C HIS A 273 6.46 2.79 41.56
N LYS A 274 6.71 3.55 42.64
CA LYS A 274 5.68 3.86 43.65
C LYS A 274 4.54 4.73 43.12
N LYS A 275 4.80 5.59 42.13
CA LYS A 275 3.75 6.38 41.45
C LYS A 275 2.91 5.53 40.50
N PHE A 276 3.53 4.62 39.74
CA PHE A 276 2.84 3.74 38.81
C PHE A 276 1.94 2.71 39.53
N GLU A 277 2.37 2.14 40.66
CA GLU A 277 1.52 1.26 41.48
C GLU A 277 0.29 2.00 42.06
N SER A 278 0.44 3.27 42.44
CA SER A 278 -0.69 4.08 42.94
C SER A 278 -1.70 4.52 41.86
N GLU A 279 -1.31 4.53 40.58
CA GLU A 279 -2.20 4.86 39.46
C GLU A 279 -2.96 3.62 38.93
N GLU A 280 -2.38 2.43 39.03
CA GLU A 280 -3.05 1.17 38.68
C GLU A 280 -4.14 0.79 39.68
N ASP A 281 -3.91 1.00 40.99
CA ASP A 281 -4.91 0.74 42.03
C ASP A 281 -6.14 1.66 41.91
N ASN A 282 -5.95 2.93 41.52
CA ASN A 282 -7.04 3.88 41.25
C ASN A 282 -7.82 3.56 39.97
N LYS A 283 -7.22 2.84 39.02
CA LYS A 283 -7.88 2.37 37.79
C LYS A 283 -8.73 1.13 38.04
N ILE A 284 -8.29 0.25 38.94
CA ILE A 284 -9.00 -0.97 39.32
C ILE A 284 -10.23 -0.64 40.19
N GLN A 285 -10.13 0.32 41.12
CA GLN A 285 -11.27 0.78 41.92
C GLN A 285 -12.36 1.46 41.07
N ASN A 286 -11.98 2.27 40.07
CA ASN A 286 -12.96 2.89 39.17
C ASN A 286 -13.63 1.88 38.23
N LYS A 287 -12.94 0.80 37.86
CA LYS A 287 -13.51 -0.29 37.04
C LYS A 287 -14.51 -1.13 37.85
N GLN A 288 -14.24 -1.39 39.14
CA GLN A 288 -15.17 -2.08 40.04
C GLN A 288 -16.44 -1.26 40.34
N VAL A 289 -16.33 0.07 40.48
CA VAL A 289 -17.51 0.96 40.65
C VAL A 289 -18.35 1.06 39.36
N LEU A 290 -17.73 0.95 38.18
CA LEU A 290 -18.44 0.88 36.89
C LEU A 290 -19.14 -0.48 36.69
N GLU A 291 -18.52 -1.58 37.11
CA GLU A 291 -19.11 -2.92 37.06
C GLU A 291 -20.27 -3.09 38.06
N GLU A 292 -20.21 -2.53 39.29
CA GLU A 292 -21.35 -2.52 40.23
C GLU A 292 -22.54 -1.69 39.73
N ASN A 293 -22.30 -0.59 38.99
CA ASN A 293 -23.36 0.22 38.40
C ASN A 293 -24.00 -0.42 37.17
N LEU A 294 -23.25 -1.24 36.42
CA LEU A 294 -23.78 -2.04 35.29
C LEU A 294 -24.62 -3.23 35.81
N ILE A 295 -24.19 -3.90 36.88
CA ILE A 295 -24.92 -4.99 37.52
C ILE A 295 -26.25 -4.53 38.15
N ASN A 296 -26.31 -3.29 38.67
CA ASN A 296 -27.55 -2.72 39.19
C ASN A 296 -28.55 -2.32 38.07
N ASN A 297 -28.06 -1.91 36.89
CA ASN A 297 -28.92 -1.60 35.75
C ASN A 297 -29.44 -2.86 35.03
N GLU A 298 -28.69 -3.96 35.02
CA GLU A 298 -29.16 -5.27 34.54
C GLU A 298 -30.22 -5.91 35.46
N LYS A 299 -30.16 -5.67 36.77
CA LYS A 299 -31.21 -6.09 37.72
C LYS A 299 -32.55 -5.37 37.50
N VAL A 300 -32.53 -4.12 37.05
CA VAL A 300 -33.76 -3.36 36.73
C VAL A 300 -34.35 -3.81 35.39
N GLY A 301 -33.52 -4.18 34.40
CA GLY A 301 -33.97 -4.74 33.12
C GLY A 301 -34.54 -6.17 33.22
N ASN A 302 -33.98 -7.00 34.11
CA ASN A 302 -34.44 -8.38 34.30
C ASN A 302 -35.78 -8.49 35.04
N ASN A 303 -36.17 -7.48 35.84
CA ASN A 303 -37.51 -7.43 36.45
C ASN A 303 -38.63 -7.11 35.45
N ILE A 304 -38.30 -6.50 34.29
CA ILE A 304 -39.27 -6.22 33.22
C ILE A 304 -39.44 -7.45 32.31
N LYS A 305 -38.36 -8.22 32.07
CA LYS A 305 -38.41 -9.47 31.28
C LYS A 305 -39.04 -10.65 32.04
N ASN A 306 -38.90 -10.71 33.37
CA ASN A 306 -39.49 -11.79 34.18
C ASN A 306 -41.02 -11.72 34.32
N ASN A 307 -41.66 -10.58 34.03
CA ASN A 307 -43.13 -10.47 33.99
C ASN A 307 -43.75 -10.91 32.66
N ILE A 308 -42.94 -11.14 31.61
CA ILE A 308 -43.43 -11.53 30.27
C ILE A 308 -43.24 -13.05 30.05
N LYS A 309 -42.38 -13.71 30.82
CA LYS A 309 -42.04 -15.14 30.66
C LYS A 309 -42.71 -16.09 31.67
N TYR A 310 -43.83 -15.69 32.28
CA TYR A 310 -44.60 -16.54 33.21
C TYR A 310 -45.83 -17.22 32.58
N ASN A 311 -46.00 -17.16 31.25
CA ASN A 311 -47.20 -17.69 30.59
C ASN A 311 -46.96 -18.79 29.54
N ILE A 312 -45.75 -19.32 29.40
CA ILE A 312 -45.49 -20.37 28.40
C ILE A 312 -44.59 -21.44 29.02
N GLU A 313 -45.23 -22.58 29.31
CA GLU A 313 -44.69 -23.95 29.46
C GLU A 313 -43.90 -24.22 30.76
N GLU A 314 -44.50 -24.69 31.86
CA GLU A 314 -45.09 -26.04 32.04
C GLU A 314 -45.00 -26.94 30.81
N ASN A 315 -43.91 -27.69 30.66
CA ASN A 315 -44.00 -29.15 30.58
C ASN A 315 -42.62 -29.82 30.46
N THR A 316 -42.45 -30.87 31.27
CA THR A 316 -41.44 -31.94 31.20
C THR A 316 -39.99 -31.54 31.52
N GLY A 317 -39.21 -32.21 32.38
CA GLY A 317 -39.38 -33.50 33.06
C GLY A 317 -37.99 -34.14 33.24
N ASN A 318 -37.49 -34.13 34.49
CA ASN A 318 -36.27 -34.72 35.05
C ASN A 318 -35.64 -35.96 34.38
N LEU A 319 -34.28 -36.05 34.36
CA LEU A 319 -33.48 -36.97 35.23
C LEU A 319 -31.94 -36.90 35.00
N ASN A 320 -31.25 -36.38 36.03
CA ASN A 320 -29.97 -36.74 36.69
C ASN A 320 -28.86 -37.66 36.08
N LEU A 321 -27.63 -37.13 36.26
CA LEU A 321 -26.37 -37.71 36.79
C LEU A 321 -25.65 -38.83 36.01
N ASP A 322 -24.41 -38.59 35.55
CA ASP A 322 -23.21 -38.83 36.36
C ASP A 322 -21.89 -38.34 35.72
N LYS A 323 -20.88 -38.18 36.57
CA LYS A 323 -19.62 -37.46 36.36
C LYS A 323 -18.50 -38.27 35.70
N ASN A 324 -17.58 -37.50 35.08
CA ASN A 324 -16.10 -37.54 35.18
C ASN A 324 -15.27 -37.92 33.94
N GLU A 325 -14.34 -36.98 33.68
CA GLU A 325 -12.96 -37.16 33.20
C GLU A 325 -12.72 -37.42 31.71
N LYS A 326 -12.37 -36.36 30.96
CA LYS A 326 -10.99 -35.83 30.82
C LYS A 326 -10.95 -34.65 29.86
N LYS A 327 -10.35 -33.57 30.34
CA LYS A 327 -9.84 -32.43 29.58
C LYS A 327 -8.83 -32.91 28.53
N TYR A 328 -8.94 -32.36 27.33
CA TYR A 328 -7.94 -32.01 26.31
C TYR A 328 -8.65 -32.16 24.96
N ASP A 329 -9.36 -31.09 24.50
CA ASP A 329 -9.80 -30.79 23.11
C ASP A 329 -11.04 -29.86 23.12
N GLU A 330 -10.90 -28.58 23.55
CA GLU A 330 -12.05 -27.65 23.64
C GLU A 330 -11.92 -26.32 22.88
N ASP A 331 -10.79 -26.05 22.19
CA ASP A 331 -10.59 -24.77 21.50
C ASP A 331 -10.83 -24.82 19.97
N ASN A 332 -10.91 -26.00 19.34
CA ASN A 332 -11.19 -26.12 17.89
C ASN A 332 -12.68 -26.30 17.58
N ASN A 333 -13.46 -26.97 18.44
CA ASN A 333 -14.88 -27.23 18.15
C ASN A 333 -15.79 -26.01 18.36
N LYS A 334 -15.40 -25.05 19.22
CA LYS A 334 -16.17 -23.80 19.39
C LYS A 334 -16.11 -22.88 18.17
N LEU A 335 -15.00 -22.90 17.44
CA LEU A 335 -14.82 -22.12 16.22
C LEU A 335 -15.53 -22.78 15.03
N GLU A 336 -15.67 -24.10 15.00
CA GLU A 336 -16.44 -24.79 13.95
C GLU A 336 -17.95 -24.64 14.18
N GLU A 337 -18.44 -24.72 15.42
CA GLU A 337 -19.86 -24.47 15.75
C GLU A 337 -20.27 -22.99 15.55
N GLU A 338 -19.43 -22.01 15.92
CA GLU A 338 -19.73 -20.59 15.64
C GLU A 338 -19.67 -20.25 14.14
N ASN A 339 -18.83 -20.92 13.35
CA ASN A 339 -18.76 -20.69 11.90
C ASN A 339 -19.89 -21.42 11.15
N GLU A 340 -20.32 -22.59 11.60
CA GLU A 340 -21.52 -23.25 11.07
C GLU A 340 -22.78 -22.45 11.42
N GLU A 341 -22.95 -21.99 12.67
CA GLU A 341 -24.08 -21.12 13.05
C GLU A 341 -24.11 -19.80 12.25
N ARG A 342 -22.95 -19.18 12.01
CA ARG A 342 -22.84 -17.94 11.25
C ARG A 342 -23.06 -18.12 9.75
N SER A 343 -22.59 -19.23 9.17
CA SER A 343 -22.88 -19.58 7.76
C SER A 343 -24.35 -19.95 7.54
N LEU A 344 -24.97 -20.63 8.52
CA LEU A 344 -26.41 -20.91 8.52
C LEU A 344 -27.25 -19.65 8.73
N GLU A 345 -26.77 -18.66 9.50
CA GLU A 345 -27.41 -17.35 9.62
C GLU A 345 -27.26 -16.48 8.36
N GLU A 346 -26.11 -16.52 7.68
CA GLU A 346 -25.86 -15.81 6.41
C GLU A 346 -26.66 -16.41 5.25
N GLU A 347 -26.72 -17.75 5.13
CA GLU A 347 -27.61 -18.43 4.16
C GLU A 347 -29.07 -18.09 4.46
N LYS A 348 -29.50 -18.14 5.72
CA LYS A 348 -30.88 -17.82 6.12
C LYS A 348 -31.23 -16.35 5.89
N TYR A 349 -30.30 -15.40 6.06
CA TYR A 349 -30.52 -13.99 5.72
C TYR A 349 -30.57 -13.77 4.21
N SER A 350 -29.75 -14.48 3.43
CA SER A 350 -29.78 -14.43 1.97
C SER A 350 -31.07 -15.02 1.40
N ASP A 351 -31.56 -16.12 1.98
CA ASP A 351 -32.83 -16.75 1.64
C ASP A 351 -34.01 -15.86 2.04
N ILE A 352 -33.96 -15.14 3.17
CA ILE A 352 -34.99 -14.16 3.56
C ILE A 352 -35.03 -12.95 2.61
N ILE A 353 -33.89 -12.54 2.04
CA ILE A 353 -33.83 -11.45 1.06
C ILE A 353 -34.29 -11.94 -0.32
N LEU A 354 -33.97 -13.18 -0.71
CA LEU A 354 -34.47 -13.83 -1.92
C LEU A 354 -35.95 -14.17 -1.82
N GLU A 355 -36.47 -14.54 -0.65
CA GLU A 355 -37.90 -14.70 -0.36
C GLU A 355 -38.62 -13.35 -0.32
N LYS A 356 -38.05 -12.29 0.27
CA LYS A 356 -38.71 -10.96 0.26
C LYS A 356 -38.71 -10.31 -1.11
N SER A 357 -37.62 -10.44 -1.88
CA SER A 357 -37.57 -9.97 -3.27
C SER A 357 -38.39 -10.88 -4.19
N GLY A 358 -38.45 -12.18 -3.91
CA GLY A 358 -39.33 -13.16 -4.54
C GLY A 358 -40.81 -12.92 -4.23
N GLU A 359 -41.17 -12.57 -3.00
CA GLU A 359 -42.52 -12.23 -2.55
C GLU A 359 -42.96 -10.85 -3.06
N GLU A 360 -42.05 -9.89 -3.25
CA GLU A 360 -42.34 -8.64 -3.97
C GLU A 360 -42.52 -8.90 -5.48
N LEU A 361 -41.73 -9.80 -6.07
CA LEU A 361 -41.89 -10.25 -7.46
C LEU A 361 -43.10 -11.19 -7.68
N GLU A 362 -43.55 -11.92 -6.65
CA GLU A 362 -44.75 -12.76 -6.68
C GLU A 362 -46.01 -11.94 -6.35
N LYS A 363 -45.92 -10.92 -5.49
CA LYS A 363 -46.96 -9.88 -5.41
C LYS A 363 -47.13 -9.17 -6.75
N ASP A 364 -46.05 -8.88 -7.47
CA ASP A 364 -46.13 -8.34 -8.84
C ASP A 364 -46.69 -9.37 -9.85
N LYS A 365 -46.51 -10.68 -9.66
CA LYS A 365 -47.10 -11.72 -10.53
C LYS A 365 -48.58 -12.03 -10.23
N ASP A 366 -49.00 -11.96 -8.96
CA ASP A 366 -50.39 -12.12 -8.55
C ASP A 366 -51.22 -10.87 -8.84
N ILE A 367 -50.60 -9.68 -8.84
CA ILE A 367 -51.18 -8.46 -9.41
C ILE A 367 -51.38 -8.63 -10.93
N ASN A 368 -50.43 -9.24 -11.64
CA ASN A 368 -50.52 -9.47 -13.09
C ASN A 368 -51.62 -10.48 -13.52
N ASN A 369 -52.16 -11.30 -12.62
CA ASN A 369 -53.29 -12.19 -12.92
C ASN A 369 -54.67 -11.64 -12.50
N ILE A 370 -54.71 -10.53 -11.76
CA ILE A 370 -55.95 -9.79 -11.43
C ILE A 370 -56.05 -8.48 -12.25
N ALA A 371 -54.95 -7.98 -12.82
CA ALA A 371 -54.89 -6.77 -13.65
C ALA A 371 -55.04 -7.03 -15.17
N GLN A 372 -55.96 -7.93 -15.56
CA GLN A 372 -56.55 -7.88 -16.92
C GLN A 372 -57.71 -6.87 -17.03
N GLU A 373 -57.84 -5.97 -16.05
CA GLU A 373 -58.67 -4.79 -16.12
C GLU A 373 -57.77 -3.55 -16.15
N ASN A 374 -57.50 -3.06 -17.36
CA ASN A 374 -57.04 -1.70 -17.67
C ASN A 374 -56.19 -1.02 -16.57
N GLU A 375 -54.92 -1.41 -16.43
CA GLU A 375 -53.95 -0.47 -15.84
C GLU A 375 -53.92 0.76 -16.75
N GLU A 376 -54.55 1.84 -16.29
CA GLU A 376 -54.30 3.17 -16.84
C GLU A 376 -52.79 3.38 -16.77
N LYS A 377 -52.12 3.26 -17.92
CA LYS A 377 -50.75 3.74 -18.10
C LYS A 377 -50.73 5.18 -17.62
N ILE A 378 -50.26 5.40 -16.39
CA ILE A 378 -49.98 6.74 -15.91
C ILE A 378 -48.82 7.20 -16.77
N ASP A 379 -49.12 8.02 -17.77
CA ASP A 379 -48.10 8.57 -18.66
C ASP A 379 -47.07 9.31 -17.80
N TYR A 380 -45.82 8.84 -17.86
CA TYR A 380 -44.73 9.48 -17.14
C TYR A 380 -44.59 10.93 -17.62
N ILE A 381 -44.87 11.87 -16.73
CA ILE A 381 -44.76 13.29 -17.03
C ILE A 381 -43.29 13.68 -16.94
N PHE A 382 -42.67 13.93 -18.08
CA PHE A 382 -41.30 14.43 -18.12
C PHE A 382 -41.19 15.78 -17.41
N PRO A 383 -40.15 15.98 -16.58
CA PRO A 383 -39.86 17.28 -16.02
C PRO A 383 -39.56 18.26 -17.16
N LYS A 384 -40.04 19.50 -17.02
CA LYS A 384 -39.75 20.53 -18.02
C LYS A 384 -38.44 21.24 -17.68
N PRO A 385 -37.58 21.61 -18.66
CA PRO A 385 -36.27 22.23 -18.40
C PRO A 385 -36.32 23.52 -17.57
N GLU A 386 -37.46 24.21 -17.49
CA GLU A 386 -37.63 25.45 -16.74
C GLU A 386 -37.43 25.30 -15.23
N ILE A 387 -37.45 24.08 -14.69
CA ILE A 387 -37.10 23.83 -13.28
C ILE A 387 -35.60 24.07 -13.01
N LEU A 388 -34.78 24.10 -14.05
CA LEU A 388 -33.34 24.35 -13.97
C LEU A 388 -33.04 25.84 -14.18
N GLU A 389 -31.92 26.28 -13.61
CA GLU A 389 -31.42 27.63 -13.82
C GLU A 389 -30.97 27.85 -15.26
N GLN A 390 -31.29 29.02 -15.80
CA GLN A 390 -30.81 29.44 -17.12
C GLN A 390 -29.42 30.05 -17.00
N GLY A 391 -28.54 29.76 -17.97
CA GLY A 391 -27.23 30.38 -18.03
C GLY A 391 -27.35 31.89 -18.27
N TYR A 392 -26.54 32.68 -17.56
CA TYR A 392 -26.43 34.12 -17.79
C TYR A 392 -24.96 34.52 -17.93
N ASP A 393 -24.69 35.37 -18.92
CA ASP A 393 -23.36 35.94 -19.13
C ASP A 393 -23.24 37.24 -18.31
N ASN A 394 -22.21 37.33 -17.46
CA ASN A 394 -21.96 38.50 -16.60
C ASN A 394 -21.17 39.62 -17.31
N TYR A 395 -21.09 39.59 -18.63
CA TYR A 395 -20.25 40.49 -19.41
C TYR A 395 -20.88 40.76 -20.78
N SER A 396 -20.46 41.84 -21.42
CA SER A 396 -21.01 42.23 -22.73
C SER A 396 -20.24 41.58 -23.89
N ILE A 397 -20.90 41.48 -25.05
CA ILE A 397 -20.26 41.04 -26.31
C ILE A 397 -19.04 41.92 -26.64
N ASN A 398 -19.10 43.22 -26.31
CA ASN A 398 -17.98 44.13 -26.54
C ASN A 398 -16.75 43.77 -25.69
N ASP A 399 -16.94 43.28 -24.47
CA ASP A 399 -15.84 42.83 -23.61
C ASP A 399 -15.14 41.60 -24.21
N GLU A 400 -15.90 40.68 -24.83
CA GLU A 400 -15.34 39.50 -25.51
C GLU A 400 -14.48 39.89 -26.72
N VAL A 401 -14.99 40.80 -27.56
CA VAL A 401 -14.27 41.25 -28.76
C VAL A 401 -12.97 41.94 -28.38
N GLN A 402 -13.01 42.83 -27.38
CA GLN A 402 -11.81 43.51 -26.88
C GLN A 402 -10.78 42.53 -26.28
N GLU A 403 -11.24 41.50 -25.57
CA GLU A 403 -10.39 40.44 -25.03
C GLU A 403 -9.67 39.67 -26.14
N ILE A 404 -10.40 39.27 -27.18
CA ILE A 404 -9.87 38.54 -28.34
C ILE A 404 -8.82 39.38 -29.06
N GLU A 405 -9.14 40.62 -29.42
CA GLU A 405 -8.21 41.51 -30.14
C GLU A 405 -6.92 41.77 -29.35
N LYS A 406 -7.05 41.99 -28.03
CA LYS A 406 -5.90 42.15 -27.14
C LYS A 406 -5.04 40.89 -27.11
N THR A 407 -5.67 39.72 -27.03
CA THR A 407 -4.97 38.43 -26.96
C THR A 407 -4.23 38.14 -28.27
N ILE A 408 -4.86 38.37 -29.42
CA ILE A 408 -4.23 38.26 -30.74
C ILE A 408 -2.97 39.12 -30.80
N LYS A 409 -3.07 40.40 -30.40
CA LYS A 409 -1.93 41.31 -30.41
C LYS A 409 -0.79 40.84 -29.50
N ILE A 410 -1.10 40.30 -28.32
CA ILE A 410 -0.08 39.75 -27.41
C ILE A 410 0.60 38.52 -28.03
N ILE A 411 -0.16 37.61 -28.66
CA ILE A 411 0.40 36.42 -29.32
C ILE A 411 1.36 36.84 -30.44
N GLU A 412 0.93 37.72 -31.34
CA GLU A 412 1.73 38.17 -32.49
C GLU A 412 3.00 38.90 -32.04
N THR A 413 2.88 39.87 -31.12
CA THR A 413 4.03 40.60 -30.57
C THR A 413 4.98 39.71 -29.77
N SER A 414 4.46 38.69 -29.06
CA SER A 414 5.31 37.73 -28.35
C SER A 414 6.18 36.96 -29.34
N PHE A 415 5.60 36.37 -30.39
CA PHE A 415 6.38 35.64 -31.39
C PHE A 415 7.36 36.54 -32.15
N GLU A 416 6.96 37.78 -32.45
CA GLU A 416 7.82 38.78 -33.07
C GLU A 416 9.06 39.09 -32.22
N SER A 417 8.92 39.17 -30.88
CA SER A 417 10.05 39.38 -29.97
C SER A 417 11.09 38.25 -30.02
N PHE A 418 10.67 37.02 -30.35
CA PHE A 418 11.53 35.86 -30.58
C PHE A 418 12.02 35.74 -32.03
N LYS A 419 11.79 36.77 -32.86
CA LYS A 419 12.12 36.82 -34.30
C LYS A 419 11.41 35.73 -35.11
N ILE A 420 10.22 35.33 -34.68
CA ILE A 420 9.36 34.40 -35.40
C ILE A 420 8.14 35.17 -35.91
N PRO A 421 8.09 35.56 -37.20
CA PRO A 421 6.96 36.32 -37.72
C PRO A 421 5.74 35.40 -37.85
N ILE A 422 4.78 35.54 -36.94
CA ILE A 422 3.52 34.77 -36.93
C ILE A 422 2.35 35.74 -36.95
N LYS A 423 1.31 35.41 -37.72
CA LYS A 423 0.01 36.07 -37.67
C LYS A 423 -1.07 35.07 -37.25
N VAL A 424 -2.06 35.56 -36.52
CA VAL A 424 -3.26 34.79 -36.21
C VAL A 424 -4.17 34.81 -37.43
N SER A 425 -4.43 33.64 -38.02
CA SER A 425 -5.29 33.49 -39.20
C SER A 425 -6.78 33.45 -38.85
N GLY A 426 -7.12 33.06 -37.62
CA GLY A 426 -8.49 32.96 -37.14
C GLY A 426 -8.54 32.56 -35.68
N TYR A 427 -9.74 32.50 -35.12
CA TYR A 427 -9.97 32.00 -33.76
C TYR A 427 -11.32 31.31 -33.65
N SER A 428 -11.42 30.41 -32.68
CA SER A 428 -12.66 29.75 -32.28
C SER A 428 -12.83 29.92 -30.78
N ARG A 429 -13.84 30.70 -30.36
CA ARG A 429 -14.14 30.96 -28.94
C ARG A 429 -15.07 29.88 -28.40
N GLY A 430 -14.63 29.16 -27.39
CA GLY A 430 -15.47 28.26 -26.61
C GLY A 430 -15.86 28.88 -25.25
N PRO A 431 -16.58 28.13 -24.40
CA PRO A 431 -17.04 28.63 -23.10
C PRO A 431 -15.89 28.99 -22.14
N SER A 432 -14.86 28.15 -22.08
CA SER A 432 -13.76 28.27 -21.10
C SER A 432 -12.43 28.70 -21.72
N ILE A 433 -12.21 28.38 -22.99
CA ILE A 433 -10.97 28.63 -23.72
C ILE A 433 -11.28 29.19 -25.11
N THR A 434 -10.36 29.96 -25.67
CA THR A 434 -10.36 30.38 -27.07
C THR A 434 -9.16 29.77 -27.76
N ARG A 435 -9.39 29.12 -28.91
CA ARG A 435 -8.33 28.58 -29.75
C ARG A 435 -7.98 29.58 -30.83
N TYR A 436 -6.76 30.09 -30.81
CA TYR A 436 -6.20 30.97 -31.84
C TYR A 436 -5.42 30.15 -32.85
N GLU A 437 -5.75 30.30 -34.12
CA GLU A 437 -5.11 29.59 -35.23
C GLU A 437 -3.96 30.42 -35.79
N ILE A 438 -2.78 29.80 -35.89
CA ILE A 438 -1.59 30.44 -36.44
C ILE A 438 -1.00 29.58 -37.56
N VAL A 439 -0.41 30.27 -38.55
CA VAL A 439 0.30 29.62 -39.65
C VAL A 439 1.80 29.83 -39.47
N PRO A 440 2.60 28.78 -39.22
CA PRO A 440 4.04 28.92 -39.05
C PRO A 440 4.72 29.25 -40.39
N PRO A 441 5.78 30.09 -40.39
CA PRO A 441 6.63 30.29 -41.57
C PRO A 441 7.25 29.00 -42.08
N THR A 442 7.46 28.92 -43.39
CA THR A 442 8.12 27.78 -44.04
C THR A 442 9.53 27.56 -43.47
N GLY A 443 9.86 26.32 -43.11
CA GLY A 443 11.17 25.94 -42.58
C GLY A 443 11.33 26.11 -41.06
N LEU A 444 10.35 26.69 -40.36
CA LEU A 444 10.36 26.75 -38.90
C LEU A 444 10.03 25.37 -38.31
N LYS A 445 10.87 24.90 -37.39
CA LYS A 445 10.60 23.65 -36.66
C LYS A 445 9.47 23.86 -35.65
N ILE A 446 8.46 23.00 -35.65
CA ILE A 446 7.33 23.02 -34.71
C ILE A 446 7.80 23.08 -33.25
N LYS A 447 8.90 22.38 -32.92
CA LYS A 447 9.52 22.39 -31.58
C LYS A 447 9.86 23.80 -31.10
N ASN A 448 10.24 24.72 -31.99
CA ASN A 448 10.55 26.10 -31.61
C ASN A 448 9.30 26.85 -31.14
N ILE A 449 8.12 26.52 -31.68
CA ILE A 449 6.85 27.12 -31.25
C ILE A 449 6.42 26.50 -29.92
N VAL A 450 6.46 25.16 -29.81
CA VAL A 450 6.06 24.45 -28.59
C VAL A 450 6.93 24.85 -27.40
N ASN A 451 8.23 25.08 -27.61
CA ASN A 451 9.14 25.53 -26.56
C ASN A 451 8.84 26.95 -26.03
N LEU A 452 8.10 27.78 -26.77
CA LEU A 452 7.72 29.14 -26.34
C LEU A 452 6.43 29.15 -25.51
N THR A 453 5.87 27.99 -25.15
CA THR A 453 4.62 27.91 -24.38
C THR A 453 4.73 28.65 -23.05
N ASP A 454 5.83 28.49 -22.32
CA ASP A 454 6.03 29.14 -21.01
C ASP A 454 6.21 30.66 -21.13
N ASP A 455 6.92 31.11 -22.17
CA ASP A 455 7.10 32.54 -22.45
C ASP A 455 5.78 33.21 -22.89
N LEU A 456 5.00 32.52 -23.73
CA LEU A 456 3.67 32.96 -24.11
C LEU A 456 2.73 33.00 -22.90
N ALA A 457 2.81 32.00 -22.03
CA ALA A 457 2.06 31.95 -20.78
C ALA A 457 2.38 33.15 -19.88
N LEU A 458 3.66 33.54 -19.81
CA LEU A 458 4.09 34.72 -19.08
C LEU A 458 3.51 36.01 -19.69
N ASN A 459 3.63 36.19 -21.01
CA ASN A 459 3.17 37.41 -21.69
C ASN A 459 1.64 37.56 -21.68
N LEU A 460 0.92 36.44 -21.75
CA LEU A 460 -0.55 36.40 -21.64
C LEU A 460 -1.03 36.45 -20.18
N GLY A 461 -0.12 36.35 -19.21
CA GLY A 461 -0.45 36.35 -17.78
C GLY A 461 -1.25 35.12 -17.35
N ASN A 462 -1.10 34.00 -18.06
CA ASN A 462 -1.89 32.79 -17.84
C ASN A 462 -1.03 31.53 -17.98
N LYS A 463 -0.93 30.76 -16.89
CA LYS A 463 -0.11 29.54 -16.85
C LYS A 463 -0.68 28.36 -17.63
N ASN A 464 -1.97 28.41 -18.00
CA ASN A 464 -2.68 27.26 -18.56
C ASN A 464 -2.90 27.40 -20.07
N ILE A 465 -1.82 27.60 -20.83
CA ILE A 465 -1.86 27.64 -22.30
C ILE A 465 -1.50 26.28 -22.86
N ARG A 466 -2.18 25.88 -23.94
CA ARG A 466 -1.87 24.65 -24.68
C ARG A 466 -1.65 24.94 -26.16
N ILE A 467 -0.57 24.38 -26.71
CA ILE A 467 -0.28 24.44 -28.14
C ILE A 467 -0.61 23.09 -28.77
N VAL A 468 -1.48 23.09 -29.78
CA VAL A 468 -1.92 21.92 -30.53
C VAL A 468 -1.38 22.01 -31.96
N ALA A 469 -0.51 21.09 -32.35
CA ALA A 469 0.14 21.10 -33.66
C ALA A 469 0.29 19.68 -34.23
N PRO A 470 -0.09 19.43 -35.50
CA PRO A 470 -0.98 20.23 -36.35
C PRO A 470 -2.45 20.06 -35.96
N ILE A 471 -3.32 21.00 -36.35
CA ILE A 471 -4.78 20.84 -36.22
C ILE A 471 -5.30 20.00 -37.40
N GLY A 472 -5.67 18.75 -37.12
CA GLY A 472 -6.19 17.82 -38.13
C GLY A 472 -5.21 17.63 -39.29
N ASN A 473 -5.70 17.75 -40.52
CA ASN A 473 -4.88 17.63 -41.74
C ASN A 473 -4.42 18.99 -42.30
N ARG A 474 -4.57 20.10 -41.56
CA ARG A 474 -4.16 21.44 -42.01
C ARG A 474 -2.81 21.82 -41.41
N SER A 475 -1.98 22.56 -42.15
CA SER A 475 -0.70 23.11 -41.67
C SER A 475 -0.89 24.34 -40.75
N ILE A 476 -1.77 24.20 -39.76
CA ILE A 476 -2.15 25.23 -38.79
C ILE A 476 -1.81 24.72 -37.40
N ILE A 477 -1.37 25.63 -36.53
CA ILE A 477 -1.13 25.38 -35.11
C ILE A 477 -2.17 26.14 -34.30
N GLY A 478 -2.76 25.48 -33.30
CA GLY A 478 -3.74 26.07 -32.40
C GLY A 478 -3.10 26.44 -31.07
N ILE A 479 -3.34 27.67 -30.62
CA ILE A 479 -2.97 28.13 -29.27
C ILE A 479 -4.26 28.29 -28.48
N GLU A 480 -4.48 27.38 -27.53
CA GLU A 480 -5.62 27.41 -26.62
C GLU A 480 -5.28 28.27 -25.42
N VAL A 481 -5.96 29.41 -25.30
CA VAL A 481 -5.79 30.36 -24.20
C VAL A 481 -7.08 30.39 -23.38
N PRO A 482 -7.02 30.27 -22.04
CA PRO A 482 -8.21 30.38 -21.21
C PRO A 482 -8.82 31.77 -21.29
N ASN A 483 -10.15 31.80 -21.40
CA ASN A 483 -10.90 33.06 -21.41
C ASN A 483 -10.80 33.70 -20.02
N LYS A 484 -10.59 35.02 -20.01
CA LYS A 484 -10.76 35.89 -18.85
C LYS A 484 -12.21 35.88 -18.38
N PHE A 485 -13.14 35.93 -19.34
CA PHE A 485 -14.57 35.83 -19.10
C PHE A 485 -15.06 34.44 -19.53
N ARG A 486 -15.19 33.53 -18.57
CA ARG A 486 -15.65 32.16 -18.82
C ARG A 486 -17.18 32.09 -18.78
N LYS A 487 -17.77 31.37 -19.72
CA LYS A 487 -19.20 31.04 -19.71
C LYS A 487 -19.40 29.71 -18.98
N SER A 488 -20.31 29.69 -18.02
CA SER A 488 -20.76 28.45 -17.41
C SER A 488 -21.56 27.64 -18.43
N VAL A 489 -21.30 26.35 -18.50
CA VAL A 489 -22.10 25.42 -19.31
C VAL A 489 -23.12 24.80 -18.37
N VAL A 490 -24.38 25.28 -18.44
CA VAL A 490 -25.46 24.79 -17.60
C VAL A 490 -26.28 23.71 -18.30
N LEU A 491 -26.85 22.79 -17.52
CA LEU A 491 -27.62 21.67 -18.04
C LEU A 491 -28.85 22.13 -18.84
N ARG A 492 -29.55 23.17 -18.37
CA ARG A 492 -30.75 23.70 -19.04
C ARG A 492 -30.50 24.06 -20.50
N ASP A 493 -29.44 24.82 -20.77
CA ASP A 493 -29.06 25.24 -22.13
C ASP A 493 -28.82 24.05 -23.05
N ILE A 494 -28.26 22.95 -22.50
CA ILE A 494 -28.04 21.72 -23.24
C ILE A 494 -29.36 21.00 -23.50
N LEU A 495 -30.23 20.86 -22.50
CA LEU A 495 -31.54 20.23 -22.67
C LEU A 495 -32.44 20.99 -23.65
N GLU A 496 -32.31 22.32 -23.69
CA GLU A 496 -33.05 23.18 -24.60
C GLU A 496 -32.46 23.21 -26.03
N SER A 497 -31.24 22.70 -26.22
CA SER A 497 -30.55 22.66 -27.51
C SER A 497 -31.25 21.76 -28.54
N ASN A 498 -31.06 22.08 -29.83
CA ASN A 498 -31.61 21.27 -30.92
C ASN A 498 -30.93 19.91 -31.00
N GLU A 499 -29.64 19.83 -30.65
CA GLU A 499 -28.83 18.62 -30.62
C GLU A 499 -29.43 17.61 -29.62
N TYR A 500 -29.76 18.06 -28.41
CA TYR A 500 -30.38 17.18 -27.42
C TYR A 500 -31.83 16.86 -27.75
N LYS A 501 -32.66 17.86 -28.10
CA LYS A 501 -34.09 17.65 -28.41
C LYS A 501 -34.29 16.67 -29.56
N ASN A 502 -33.52 16.83 -30.64
CA ASN A 502 -33.64 16.00 -31.84
C ASN A 502 -32.73 14.76 -31.83
N SER A 503 -31.92 14.56 -30.78
CA SER A 503 -31.07 13.38 -30.68
C SER A 503 -31.90 12.10 -30.74
N LYS A 504 -31.45 11.14 -31.55
CA LYS A 504 -32.04 9.81 -31.69
C LYS A 504 -31.41 8.77 -30.76
N ALA A 505 -30.53 9.21 -29.86
CA ALA A 505 -29.83 8.30 -28.95
C ALA A 505 -30.83 7.50 -28.09
N ILE A 506 -30.56 6.20 -27.98
CA ILE A 506 -31.31 5.29 -27.12
C ILE A 506 -31.03 5.65 -25.66
N LEU A 507 -29.78 5.89 -25.31
CA LEU A 507 -29.35 6.37 -24.00
C LEU A 507 -28.52 7.66 -24.19
N PRO A 508 -29.18 8.84 -24.23
CA PRO A 508 -28.49 10.10 -24.49
C PRO A 508 -27.47 10.43 -23.39
N LEU A 509 -26.21 10.57 -23.79
CA LEU A 509 -25.10 10.96 -22.94
C LEU A 509 -24.73 12.42 -23.22
N ILE A 510 -24.99 13.31 -22.26
CA ILE A 510 -24.59 14.71 -22.34
C ILE A 510 -23.10 14.83 -21.98
N LEU A 511 -22.25 15.18 -22.95
CA LEU A 511 -20.83 15.45 -22.70
C LEU A 511 -20.56 16.91 -22.30
N GLY A 512 -21.44 17.82 -22.73
CA GLY A 512 -21.30 19.26 -22.50
C GLY A 512 -21.14 20.04 -23.80
N LYS A 513 -20.21 21.00 -23.82
CA LYS A 513 -19.88 21.80 -25.00
C LYS A 513 -18.42 21.61 -25.39
N ASP A 514 -18.15 21.55 -26.69
CA ASP A 514 -16.80 21.49 -27.21
C ASP A 514 -16.06 22.85 -27.08
N ILE A 515 -14.81 22.86 -27.55
CA ILE A 515 -13.95 24.05 -27.54
C ILE A 515 -14.42 25.17 -28.50
N ALA A 516 -15.37 24.88 -29.39
CA ALA A 516 -16.04 25.86 -30.25
C ALA A 516 -17.42 26.26 -29.71
N GLY A 517 -17.86 25.68 -28.59
CA GLY A 517 -19.15 25.94 -27.96
C GLY A 517 -20.32 25.10 -28.49
N ASN A 518 -20.07 24.14 -29.38
CA ASN A 518 -21.11 23.24 -29.89
C ASN A 518 -21.52 22.24 -28.82
N THR A 519 -22.81 21.98 -28.70
CA THR A 519 -23.33 20.97 -27.77
C THR A 519 -22.98 19.57 -28.26
N LEU A 520 -22.44 18.75 -27.36
CA LEU A 520 -22.05 17.36 -27.64
C LEU A 520 -22.97 16.39 -26.91
N ILE A 521 -23.75 15.63 -27.68
CA ILE A 521 -24.63 14.56 -27.22
C ILE A 521 -24.21 13.28 -27.93
N GLU A 522 -23.87 12.25 -27.15
CA GLU A 522 -23.53 10.91 -27.65
C GLU A 522 -24.60 9.90 -27.24
N ASP A 523 -24.50 8.67 -27.75
CA ASP A 523 -25.34 7.55 -27.31
C ASP A 523 -24.51 6.56 -26.49
N LEU A 524 -24.90 6.33 -25.24
CA LEU A 524 -24.22 5.39 -24.35
C LEU A 524 -24.32 3.94 -24.87
N THR A 525 -25.29 3.60 -25.72
CA THR A 525 -25.36 2.23 -26.28
C THR A 525 -24.24 1.95 -27.28
N GLU A 526 -23.73 2.97 -27.97
CA GLU A 526 -22.58 2.84 -28.88
C GLU A 526 -21.25 2.75 -28.12
N MET A 527 -21.24 3.22 -26.86
CA MET A 527 -20.12 3.11 -25.92
C MET A 527 -20.61 2.44 -24.63
N PRO A 528 -20.88 1.11 -24.65
CA PRO A 528 -21.77 0.43 -23.71
C PRO A 528 -21.36 0.55 -22.24
N HIS A 529 -20.11 0.91 -21.98
CA HIS A 529 -19.60 1.22 -20.65
C HIS A 529 -18.76 2.50 -20.67
N LEU A 530 -18.94 3.34 -19.65
CA LEU A 530 -18.26 4.62 -19.49
C LEU A 530 -17.48 4.67 -18.18
N LEU A 531 -16.19 5.01 -18.26
CA LEU A 531 -15.34 5.28 -17.10
C LEU A 531 -15.18 6.80 -16.90
N ILE A 532 -15.59 7.31 -15.73
CA ILE A 532 -15.46 8.73 -15.37
C ILE A 532 -14.46 8.86 -14.20
N ALA A 533 -13.35 9.55 -14.44
CA ALA A 533 -12.30 9.78 -13.44
C ALA A 533 -11.99 11.27 -13.28
N GLY A 534 -11.67 11.70 -12.05
CA GLY A 534 -11.30 13.07 -11.74
C GLY A 534 -10.98 13.26 -10.26
N THR A 535 -10.10 14.22 -9.94
CA THR A 535 -9.77 14.59 -8.56
C THR A 535 -10.93 15.33 -7.88
N THR A 536 -10.92 15.45 -6.55
CA THR A 536 -11.89 16.30 -5.84
C THR A 536 -11.88 17.72 -6.42
N GLY A 537 -13.06 18.29 -6.64
CA GLY A 537 -13.22 19.63 -7.24
C GLY A 537 -13.07 19.70 -8.76
N SER A 538 -12.78 18.59 -9.45
CA SER A 538 -12.68 18.57 -10.93
C SER A 538 -14.03 18.63 -11.65
N GLY A 539 -15.14 18.47 -10.92
CA GLY A 539 -16.50 18.46 -11.49
C GLY A 539 -17.09 17.07 -11.76
N LYS A 540 -16.43 15.97 -11.34
CA LYS A 540 -16.94 14.60 -11.51
C LYS A 540 -18.39 14.43 -11.04
N SER A 541 -18.69 14.84 -9.81
CA SER A 541 -20.02 14.67 -9.25
C SER A 541 -21.07 15.51 -9.96
N VAL A 542 -20.74 16.76 -10.33
CA VAL A 542 -21.61 17.63 -11.13
C VAL A 542 -21.93 16.98 -12.47
N TYR A 543 -20.93 16.38 -13.12
CA TYR A 543 -21.10 15.69 -14.40
C TYR A 543 -21.96 14.43 -14.27
N VAL A 544 -21.79 13.63 -13.21
CA VAL A 544 -22.66 12.45 -12.95
C VAL A 544 -24.13 12.88 -12.80
N ASN A 545 -24.40 13.95 -12.06
CA ASN A 545 -25.76 14.48 -11.93
C ASN A 545 -26.32 14.98 -13.27
N ALA A 546 -25.50 15.63 -14.09
CA ALA A 546 -25.88 16.07 -15.44
C ALA A 546 -26.19 14.89 -16.37
N LEU A 547 -25.45 13.78 -16.25
CA LEU A 547 -25.70 12.54 -16.98
C LEU A 547 -27.06 11.93 -16.58
N ILE A 548 -27.30 11.75 -15.27
CA ILE A 548 -28.56 11.20 -14.76
C ILE A 548 -29.73 12.09 -15.19
N GLY A 549 -29.61 13.41 -15.01
CA GLY A 549 -30.60 14.37 -15.49
C GLY A 549 -30.85 14.24 -16.98
N GLY A 550 -29.78 14.20 -17.79
CA GLY A 550 -29.87 14.02 -19.24
C GLY A 550 -30.66 12.78 -19.68
N ILE A 551 -30.69 11.73 -18.87
CA ILE A 551 -31.52 10.55 -19.14
C ILE A 551 -32.95 10.76 -18.63
N VAL A 552 -33.14 11.20 -17.38
CA VAL A 552 -34.47 11.38 -16.75
C VAL A 552 -35.35 12.38 -17.50
N PHE A 553 -34.76 13.43 -18.07
CA PHE A 553 -35.49 14.41 -18.89
C PHE A 553 -36.01 13.87 -20.23
N LYS A 554 -35.58 12.69 -20.67
CA LYS A 554 -35.90 12.14 -22.00
C LYS A 554 -36.32 10.68 -22.04
N LYS A 555 -36.10 9.93 -20.95
CA LYS A 555 -36.44 8.52 -20.84
C LYS A 555 -37.36 8.26 -19.67
N THR A 556 -38.42 7.50 -19.92
CA THR A 556 -39.33 7.00 -18.89
C THR A 556 -38.68 5.89 -18.07
N HIS A 557 -39.26 5.59 -16.90
CA HIS A 557 -38.82 4.48 -16.05
C HIS A 557 -39.08 3.08 -16.65
N TYR A 558 -39.91 2.98 -17.69
CA TYR A 558 -40.08 1.76 -18.48
C TYR A 558 -38.98 1.58 -19.52
N GLU A 559 -38.38 2.68 -20.00
CA GLU A 559 -37.28 2.64 -20.97
C GLU A 559 -35.93 2.44 -20.28
N VAL A 560 -35.73 3.02 -19.09
CA VAL A 560 -34.46 2.95 -18.35
C VAL A 560 -34.71 2.72 -16.86
N LYS A 561 -33.98 1.75 -16.31
CA LYS A 561 -33.86 1.52 -14.87
C LYS A 561 -32.42 1.77 -14.41
N PHE A 562 -32.27 2.39 -13.24
CA PHE A 562 -31.00 2.67 -12.60
C PHE A 562 -30.78 1.77 -11.39
N ILE A 563 -29.51 1.43 -11.18
CA ILE A 563 -28.99 0.90 -9.94
C ILE A 563 -27.86 1.85 -9.54
N PHE A 564 -27.98 2.47 -8.37
CA PHE A 564 -26.99 3.41 -7.87
C PHE A 564 -26.26 2.80 -6.68
N ILE A 565 -24.92 2.85 -6.74
CA ILE A 565 -24.01 2.41 -5.69
C ILE A 565 -23.18 3.63 -5.27
N ASP A 566 -23.40 4.12 -4.05
CA ASP A 566 -22.69 5.26 -3.47
C ASP A 566 -22.16 4.92 -2.06
N PRO A 567 -20.99 4.26 -1.96
CA PRO A 567 -20.44 3.83 -0.68
C PRO A 567 -19.99 5.01 0.20
N LYS A 568 -19.97 6.23 -0.33
CA LYS A 568 -19.59 7.44 0.42
C LYS A 568 -20.81 8.20 0.95
N MET A 569 -22.01 7.89 0.48
CA MET A 569 -23.25 8.58 0.86
C MET A 569 -23.18 10.10 0.67
N VAL A 570 -22.65 10.56 -0.46
CA VAL A 570 -22.45 12.00 -0.70
C VAL A 570 -23.27 12.52 -1.88
N GLU A 571 -23.39 11.73 -2.94
CA GLU A 571 -23.77 12.26 -4.25
C GLU A 571 -25.11 11.71 -4.74
N LEU A 572 -25.37 10.41 -4.54
CA LEU A 572 -26.49 9.74 -5.20
C LEU A 572 -27.72 9.53 -4.31
N GLU A 573 -27.59 9.69 -2.98
CA GLU A 573 -28.69 9.48 -2.02
C GLU A 573 -29.92 10.34 -2.32
N LEU A 574 -29.69 11.54 -2.88
CA LEU A 574 -30.71 12.50 -3.31
C LEU A 574 -31.69 11.93 -4.35
N TYR A 575 -31.28 10.88 -5.08
CA TYR A 575 -32.10 10.24 -6.10
C TYR A 575 -33.02 9.15 -5.56
N ASN A 576 -32.95 8.82 -4.27
CA ASN A 576 -33.91 7.89 -3.68
C ASN A 576 -35.35 8.33 -4.00
N ASN A 577 -36.20 7.36 -4.33
CA ASN A 577 -37.61 7.54 -4.70
C ASN A 577 -37.90 8.02 -6.14
N ILE A 578 -36.91 8.20 -7.02
CA ILE A 578 -37.24 8.34 -8.45
C ILE A 578 -37.77 7.01 -9.00
N PRO A 579 -38.78 7.02 -9.90
CA PRO A 579 -39.38 5.79 -10.43
C PRO A 579 -38.41 4.96 -11.29
N HIS A 580 -37.31 5.57 -11.75
CA HIS A 580 -36.27 4.89 -12.51
C HIS A 580 -35.39 3.98 -11.65
N LEU A 581 -35.33 4.16 -10.33
CA LEU A 581 -34.52 3.28 -9.49
C LEU A 581 -35.13 1.87 -9.40
N LEU A 582 -34.29 0.86 -9.52
CA LEU A 582 -34.67 -0.53 -9.31
C LEU A 582 -34.58 -0.92 -7.83
N THR A 583 -33.62 -0.33 -7.12
CA THR A 583 -33.38 -0.51 -5.69
C THR A 583 -33.14 0.87 -5.06
N PRO A 584 -33.28 1.02 -3.74
CA PRO A 584 -32.70 2.15 -3.03
C PRO A 584 -31.20 2.30 -3.36
N VAL A 585 -30.66 3.50 -3.17
CA VAL A 585 -29.22 3.76 -3.37
C VAL A 585 -28.43 2.87 -2.42
N ILE A 586 -27.58 2.02 -2.99
CA ILE A 586 -26.80 1.02 -2.26
C ILE A 586 -25.57 1.70 -1.67
N THR A 587 -25.39 1.54 -0.37
CA THR A 587 -24.26 2.13 0.38
C THR A 587 -23.34 1.06 0.95
N ASN A 588 -23.86 -0.13 1.23
CA ASN A 588 -23.10 -1.27 1.72
C ASN A 588 -22.35 -1.96 0.55
N PRO A 589 -21.01 -2.15 0.65
CA PRO A 589 -20.25 -2.90 -0.35
C PRO A 589 -20.72 -4.35 -0.59
N GLU A 590 -21.21 -5.04 0.43
CA GLU A 590 -21.69 -6.43 0.30
C GLU A 590 -22.97 -6.50 -0.54
N GLU A 591 -23.91 -5.59 -0.30
CA GLU A 591 -25.11 -5.42 -1.12
C GLU A 591 -24.76 -5.05 -2.57
N ALA A 592 -23.71 -4.23 -2.76
CA ALA A 592 -23.24 -3.87 -4.10
C ALA A 592 -22.74 -5.09 -4.89
N ILE A 593 -22.05 -6.03 -4.24
CA ILE A 593 -21.62 -7.29 -4.87
C ILE A 593 -22.84 -8.10 -5.30
N ALA A 594 -23.80 -8.31 -4.40
CA ALA A 594 -25.02 -9.06 -4.69
C ALA A 594 -25.80 -8.48 -5.88
N VAL A 595 -25.87 -7.15 -5.97
CA VAL A 595 -26.58 -6.47 -7.06
C VAL A 595 -25.83 -6.55 -8.40
N LEU A 596 -24.49 -6.55 -8.38
CA LEU A 596 -23.70 -6.79 -9.58
C LEU A 596 -23.85 -8.23 -10.09
N ASP A 597 -23.91 -9.20 -9.18
CA ASP A 597 -24.20 -10.60 -9.52
C ASP A 597 -25.62 -10.74 -10.10
N TRP A 598 -26.60 -10.05 -9.51
CA TRP A 598 -27.95 -9.96 -10.09
C TRP A 598 -27.94 -9.36 -11.49
N ALA A 599 -27.18 -8.29 -11.74
CA ALA A 599 -27.09 -7.66 -13.05
C ALA A 599 -26.48 -8.61 -14.09
N SER A 600 -25.50 -9.43 -13.70
CA SER A 600 -24.94 -10.50 -14.53
C SER A 600 -25.99 -11.56 -14.87
N ASN A 601 -26.76 -12.02 -13.88
CA ASN A 601 -27.81 -13.01 -14.09
C ASN A 601 -28.96 -12.47 -14.96
N GLU A 602 -29.33 -11.19 -14.80
CA GLU A 602 -30.33 -10.54 -15.64
C GLU A 602 -29.84 -10.41 -17.10
N MET A 603 -28.55 -10.15 -17.31
CA MET A 603 -27.94 -10.17 -18.64
C MET A 603 -28.08 -11.57 -19.28
N ASP A 604 -27.75 -12.64 -18.55
CA ASP A 604 -27.88 -14.02 -19.04
C ASP A 604 -29.33 -14.40 -19.34
N ARG A 605 -30.27 -13.97 -18.49
CA ARG A 605 -31.71 -14.15 -18.72
C ARG A 605 -32.14 -13.47 -20.02
N ARG A 606 -31.68 -12.24 -20.29
CA ARG A 606 -31.98 -11.52 -21.53
C ARG A 606 -31.36 -12.18 -22.75
N TYR A 607 -30.12 -12.66 -22.65
CA TYR A 607 -29.51 -13.44 -23.72
C TYR A 607 -30.34 -14.66 -24.09
N LYS A 608 -30.86 -15.41 -23.11
CA LYS A 608 -31.73 -16.57 -23.35
C LYS A 608 -33.07 -16.24 -24.03
N ILE A 609 -33.59 -15.02 -23.84
CA ILE A 609 -34.84 -14.57 -24.48
C ILE A 609 -34.59 -14.11 -25.92
N LEU A 610 -33.40 -13.57 -26.18
CA LEU A 610 -32.99 -13.05 -27.50
C LEU A 610 -32.39 -14.12 -28.42
N SER A 611 -31.87 -15.21 -27.85
CA SER A 611 -31.41 -16.42 -28.56
C SER A 611 -32.58 -17.34 -28.89
#